data_AF-A0A2N2BLP8-F1
#
_entry.id   AF-A0A2N2BLP8-F1
#
_cell.length_a   1.000
_cell.length_b   1.000
_cell.length_c   1.000
_cell.angle_alpha   90.00
_cell.angle_beta   90.00
_cell.angle_gamma   90.00
#
_symmetry.space_group_name_H-M   'P 1'
#
loop_
_entity.id
_entity.type
_entity.pdbx_description
1 polymer ?
#
loop_
_entity_poly.entity_id
_entity_poly.type
_entity_poly.pdbx_seq_one_letter_code
_entity_poly.pdbx_strand_id
1 'polypeptide(L)'
;MKRKILVVLVVAAAVFMMSGCGPSAPKSELTTMTAEQVVQAFIDAGFPIDNVITYTAETDVNHFLGRPNQYTSKTNFADTRADQYSVDNPVGGTVEVFNNASDAKKRYDYVSGITDDPGPFFQYSYLFENVYLRIDGKLSPEQAEDYENAFKTLQVNGRPQYTGEEGKTDSTESSKVYGLGEPWTIDGSFSVVFNSAINTTERSEYSGDKPQVVILTYEYENIGFEKGTSDFSVTNLTAIDSNKVLGDSYSLPDLKYPKSAPVGTKSVGNQVAFGLNNVSSEITVNVEVYEDGSGNHKATFKLPVQ
;
A
#
# COMPACT_ATOMS: atom_id res chain seq x y z
N MET A 1 36.86 68.91 -34.86
CA MET A 1 36.90 68.28 -36.20
C MET A 1 36.74 66.76 -36.06
N LYS A 2 35.60 66.27 -36.55
CA LYS A 2 35.17 64.90 -36.93
C LYS A 2 35.83 63.67 -36.24
N ARG A 3 35.11 63.09 -35.27
CA ARG A 3 35.21 61.68 -34.87
C ARG A 3 34.59 60.80 -35.97
N LYS A 4 35.31 59.78 -36.43
CA LYS A 4 34.78 58.73 -37.32
C LYS A 4 34.07 57.68 -36.47
N ILE A 5 32.78 57.50 -36.69
CA ILE A 5 31.97 56.40 -36.16
C ILE A 5 32.14 55.22 -37.12
N LEU A 6 32.59 54.08 -36.61
CA LEU A 6 32.57 52.81 -37.33
C LEU A 6 31.33 52.04 -36.84
N VAL A 7 30.40 51.79 -37.76
CA VAL A 7 29.25 50.90 -37.60
C VAL A 7 29.63 49.56 -38.19
N VAL A 8 29.58 48.46 -37.45
CA VAL A 8 29.38 47.11 -38.02
C VAL A 8 28.61 46.18 -37.05
N LEU A 9 27.40 45.87 -37.50
CA LEU A 9 26.55 44.67 -37.39
C LEU A 9 26.25 43.93 -36.07
N VAL A 10 24.93 43.89 -35.85
CA VAL A 10 24.09 43.00 -35.05
C VAL A 10 24.02 41.60 -35.67
N VAL A 11 24.18 40.55 -34.85
CA VAL A 11 23.38 39.31 -34.91
C VAL A 11 23.23 38.79 -33.47
N ALA A 12 22.10 39.09 -32.84
CA ALA A 12 21.69 38.42 -31.60
C ALA A 12 20.72 37.30 -31.97
N ALA A 13 21.17 36.05 -31.87
CA ALA A 13 20.31 34.88 -31.98
C ALA A 13 19.45 34.78 -30.71
N ALA A 14 18.21 35.24 -30.78
CA ALA A 14 17.21 34.98 -29.76
C ALA A 14 16.72 33.53 -29.89
N VAL A 15 17.26 32.65 -29.05
CA VAL A 15 16.70 31.31 -28.85
C VAL A 15 15.43 31.47 -28.03
N PHE A 16 14.28 31.38 -28.70
CA PHE A 16 12.97 31.21 -28.06
C PHE A 16 12.95 29.82 -27.40
N MET A 17 13.30 29.75 -26.11
CA MET A 17 12.90 28.62 -25.28
C MET A 17 11.41 28.80 -24.98
N MET A 18 10.56 28.21 -25.82
CA MET A 18 9.17 27.96 -25.45
C MET A 18 9.19 26.92 -24.33
N SER A 19 9.11 27.40 -23.09
CA SER A 19 8.74 26.59 -21.94
C SER A 19 7.36 26.00 -22.21
N GLY A 20 7.32 24.74 -22.62
CA GLY A 20 6.10 23.96 -22.70
C GLY A 20 5.51 23.86 -21.30
N CYS A 21 4.51 24.69 -21.01
CA CYS A 21 3.57 24.45 -19.94
C CYS A 21 2.74 23.23 -20.39
N GLY A 22 3.22 22.03 -20.07
CA GLY A 22 2.39 20.84 -20.14
C GLY A 22 1.19 21.03 -19.21
N PRO A 23 0.00 20.50 -19.55
CA PRO A 23 -1.13 20.57 -18.65
C PRO A 23 -0.73 19.94 -17.31
N SER A 24 -0.73 20.74 -16.25
CA SER A 24 -0.54 20.27 -14.87
C SER A 24 -1.57 19.16 -14.60
N ALA A 25 -1.12 18.05 -14.02
CA ALA A 25 -2.01 16.97 -13.61
C ALA A 25 -3.18 17.55 -12.80
N PRO A 26 -4.42 17.03 -12.99
CA PRO A 26 -5.58 17.55 -12.28
C PRO A 26 -5.34 17.45 -10.78
N LYS A 27 -5.54 18.57 -10.08
CA LYS A 27 -5.40 18.64 -8.62
C LYS A 27 -6.45 17.74 -7.97
N SER A 28 -6.03 16.92 -7.01
CA SER A 28 -6.91 16.03 -6.26
C SER A 28 -8.04 16.81 -5.56
N GLU A 29 -9.28 16.40 -5.79
CA GLU A 29 -10.50 16.97 -5.17
C GLU A 29 -10.46 16.84 -3.65
N LEU A 30 -9.83 15.78 -3.12
CA LEU A 30 -9.64 15.55 -1.68
C LEU A 30 -9.03 16.78 -0.98
N THR A 31 -8.07 17.45 -1.62
CA THR A 31 -7.39 18.62 -1.03
C THR A 31 -8.28 19.86 -0.88
N THR A 32 -9.46 19.83 -1.49
CA THR A 32 -10.46 20.92 -1.44
C THR A 32 -11.66 20.59 -0.57
N MET A 33 -11.76 19.35 -0.08
CA MET A 33 -12.84 18.90 0.79
C MET A 33 -12.63 19.36 2.22
N THR A 34 -13.72 19.63 2.92
CA THR A 34 -13.75 19.73 4.39
C THR A 34 -13.72 18.34 5.03
N ALA A 35 -13.36 18.25 6.30
CA ALA A 35 -13.38 16.99 7.06
C ALA A 35 -14.77 16.32 7.02
N GLU A 36 -15.84 17.12 7.11
CA GLU A 36 -17.22 16.65 7.00
C GLU A 36 -17.50 16.04 5.63
N GLN A 37 -17.04 16.67 4.54
CA GLN A 37 -17.22 16.12 3.19
C GLN A 37 -16.45 14.82 2.99
N VAL A 38 -15.27 14.66 3.59
CA VAL A 38 -14.50 13.40 3.52
C VAL A 38 -15.26 12.29 4.23
N VAL A 39 -15.76 12.56 5.45
CA VAL A 39 -16.57 11.58 6.20
C VAL A 39 -17.87 11.27 5.46
N GLN A 40 -18.52 12.27 4.86
CA GLN A 40 -19.71 12.06 4.03
C GLN A 40 -19.42 11.16 2.83
N ALA A 41 -18.26 11.30 2.19
CA ALA A 41 -17.88 10.40 1.10
C ALA A 41 -17.74 8.94 1.55
N PHE A 42 -17.31 8.69 2.79
CA PHE A 42 -17.30 7.33 3.36
C PHE A 42 -18.72 6.83 3.66
N ILE A 43 -19.59 7.68 4.19
CA ILE A 43 -21.00 7.35 4.44
C ILE A 43 -21.72 7.00 3.13
N ASP A 44 -21.55 7.83 2.09
CA ASP A 44 -22.13 7.62 0.77
C ASP A 44 -21.60 6.35 0.09
N ALA A 45 -20.37 5.95 0.43
CA ALA A 45 -19.77 4.69 0.01
C ALA A 45 -20.32 3.47 0.77
N GLY A 46 -21.09 3.67 1.85
CA GLY A 46 -21.71 2.60 2.63
C GLY A 46 -20.87 2.11 3.81
N PHE A 47 -19.85 2.87 4.24
CA PHE A 47 -19.06 2.50 5.42
C PHE A 47 -19.95 2.42 6.68
N PRO A 48 -19.60 1.55 7.65
CA PRO A 48 -20.35 1.36 8.89
C PRO A 48 -20.10 2.53 9.88
N ILE A 49 -20.38 3.74 9.42
CA ILE A 49 -20.20 4.98 10.15
C ILE A 49 -21.50 5.36 10.86
N ASP A 50 -21.37 5.73 12.13
CA ASP A 50 -22.43 6.36 12.92
C ASP A 50 -21.84 7.52 13.75
N ASN A 51 -22.68 8.23 14.51
CA ASN A 51 -22.29 9.26 15.47
C ASN A 51 -21.21 10.23 14.95
N VAL A 52 -21.53 10.94 13.86
CA VAL A 52 -20.64 11.91 13.23
C VAL A 52 -20.67 13.23 14.01
N ILE A 53 -19.49 13.70 14.42
CA ILE A 53 -19.31 14.93 15.18
C ILE A 53 -18.39 15.87 14.39
N THR A 54 -18.99 16.84 13.69
CA THR A 54 -18.26 17.93 13.05
C THR A 54 -18.07 19.08 14.03
N TYR A 55 -16.82 19.49 14.23
CA TYR A 55 -16.47 20.49 15.24
C TYR A 55 -16.53 21.91 14.69
N THR A 56 -16.92 22.84 15.56
CA THR A 56 -16.74 24.29 15.37
C THR A 56 -15.61 24.79 16.25
N ALA A 57 -15.24 26.07 16.11
CA ALA A 57 -14.14 26.64 16.90
C ALA A 57 -14.46 26.62 18.40
N GLU A 58 -15.75 26.64 18.74
CA GLU A 58 -16.28 26.61 20.09
C GLU A 58 -16.36 25.19 20.67
N THR A 59 -16.63 24.18 19.85
CA THR A 59 -16.83 22.79 20.32
C THR A 59 -15.57 21.93 20.24
N ASP A 60 -14.53 22.36 19.51
CA ASP A 60 -13.26 21.66 19.45
C ASP A 60 -12.56 21.61 20.83
N VAL A 61 -12.43 20.40 21.37
CA VAL A 61 -11.83 20.11 22.68
C VAL A 61 -10.38 20.58 22.78
N ASN A 62 -9.63 20.59 21.67
CA ASN A 62 -8.25 21.06 21.66
C ASN A 62 -8.15 22.58 21.44
N HIS A 63 -9.25 23.22 21.08
CA HIS A 63 -9.33 24.64 20.70
C HIS A 63 -8.33 25.06 19.62
N PHE A 64 -7.95 24.17 18.71
CA PHE A 64 -7.05 24.44 17.58
C PHE A 64 -7.79 24.83 16.31
N LEU A 65 -9.08 24.47 16.15
CA LEU A 65 -9.83 24.74 14.93
C LEU A 65 -9.79 26.23 14.54
N GLY A 66 -9.35 26.50 13.31
CA GLY A 66 -9.29 27.85 12.73
C GLY A 66 -8.13 28.72 13.24
N ARG A 67 -7.28 28.22 14.13
CA ARG A 67 -6.08 28.95 14.56
C ARG A 67 -4.98 28.93 13.49
N PRO A 68 -4.06 29.91 13.50
CA PRO A 68 -2.92 29.90 12.59
C PRO A 68 -2.12 28.59 12.68
N ASN A 69 -1.80 28.00 11.52
CA ASN A 69 -1.06 26.75 11.38
C ASN A 69 -1.74 25.50 11.98
N GLN A 70 -3.06 25.55 12.18
CA GLN A 70 -3.87 24.43 12.67
C GLN A 70 -4.91 24.00 11.63
N TYR A 71 -5.68 22.96 11.94
CA TYR A 71 -6.73 22.47 11.05
C TYR A 71 -7.86 23.51 10.89
N THR A 72 -8.40 23.57 9.68
CA THR A 72 -9.51 24.42 9.27
C THR A 72 -10.86 23.73 9.36
N SER A 73 -10.88 22.40 9.37
CA SER A 73 -12.06 21.58 9.66
C SER A 73 -11.65 20.28 10.35
N LYS A 74 -12.55 19.76 11.18
CA LYS A 74 -12.36 18.52 11.93
C LYS A 74 -13.68 17.81 12.11
N THR A 75 -13.69 16.51 11.84
CA THR A 75 -14.86 15.65 12.05
C THR A 75 -14.40 14.33 12.67
N ASN A 76 -15.05 13.92 13.74
CA ASN A 76 -14.91 12.59 14.33
C ASN A 76 -16.12 11.74 13.95
N PHE A 77 -15.97 10.42 13.96
CA PHE A 77 -17.07 9.49 13.69
C PHE A 77 -16.89 8.19 14.46
N ALA A 78 -18.00 7.51 14.74
CA ALA A 78 -17.99 6.14 15.24
C ALA A 78 -17.96 5.15 14.08
N ASP A 79 -17.25 4.04 14.28
CA ASP A 79 -17.40 2.84 13.44
C ASP A 79 -18.20 1.81 14.22
N THR A 80 -19.32 1.34 13.66
CA THR A 80 -20.24 0.41 14.35
C THR A 80 -19.64 -0.98 14.56
N ARG A 81 -18.48 -1.27 13.98
CA ARG A 81 -17.73 -2.53 14.19
C ARG A 81 -16.90 -2.51 15.48
N ALA A 82 -16.76 -1.35 16.13
CA ALA A 82 -16.07 -1.19 17.41
C ALA A 82 -17.03 -0.90 18.56
N ASP A 83 -16.69 -1.37 19.76
CA ASP A 83 -17.43 -1.06 20.97
C ASP A 83 -17.41 0.44 21.27
N GLN A 84 -18.59 1.02 21.45
CA GLN A 84 -18.78 2.44 21.77
C GLN A 84 -18.98 2.62 23.27
N TYR A 85 -18.29 3.60 23.85
CA TYR A 85 -18.35 3.88 25.29
C TYR A 85 -18.80 5.32 25.61
N SER A 86 -18.77 6.22 24.63
CA SER A 86 -19.16 7.62 24.79
C SER A 86 -19.72 8.16 23.47
N VAL A 87 -20.84 8.87 23.55
CA VAL A 87 -21.40 9.60 22.41
C VAL A 87 -20.58 10.85 22.07
N ASP A 88 -19.88 11.44 23.05
CA ASP A 88 -19.06 12.64 22.85
C ASP A 88 -17.63 12.30 22.39
N ASN A 89 -17.22 11.04 22.54
CA ASN A 89 -15.90 10.54 22.15
C ASN A 89 -16.05 9.18 21.45
N PRO A 90 -16.55 9.17 20.20
CA PRO A 90 -16.78 7.95 19.45
C PRO A 90 -15.48 7.20 19.14
N VAL A 91 -15.57 5.87 19.13
CA VAL A 91 -14.50 4.98 18.66
C VAL A 91 -14.73 4.73 17.17
N GLY A 92 -13.79 5.12 16.33
CA GLY A 92 -13.96 5.03 14.88
C GLY A 92 -12.80 5.73 14.19
N GLY A 93 -13.01 6.99 13.83
CA GLY A 93 -11.96 7.76 13.22
C GLY A 93 -12.11 9.26 13.35
N THR A 94 -11.14 9.96 12.77
CA THR A 94 -11.03 11.41 12.79
C THR A 94 -10.42 11.89 11.49
N VAL A 95 -11.05 12.88 10.87
CA VAL A 95 -10.48 13.64 9.75
C VAL A 95 -10.14 15.05 10.22
N GLU A 96 -8.93 15.52 9.93
CA GLU A 96 -8.47 16.89 10.12
C GLU A 96 -7.99 17.44 8.77
N VAL A 97 -8.52 18.59 8.34
CA VAL A 97 -8.09 19.26 7.09
C VAL A 97 -7.40 20.57 7.43
N PHE A 98 -6.34 20.91 6.70
CA PHE A 98 -5.48 22.06 6.92
C PHE A 98 -5.49 23.02 5.74
N ASN A 99 -4.98 24.24 5.95
CA ASN A 99 -4.75 25.20 4.87
C ASN A 99 -3.71 24.73 3.85
N ASN A 100 -2.74 23.93 4.29
CA ASN A 100 -1.61 23.48 3.48
C ASN A 100 -1.01 22.18 4.03
N ALA A 101 -0.23 21.51 3.18
CA ALA A 101 0.40 20.24 3.53
C ALA A 101 1.45 20.35 4.63
N SER A 102 2.14 21.49 4.76
CA SER A 102 3.17 21.66 5.79
C SER A 102 2.58 21.62 7.19
N ASP A 103 1.41 22.25 7.40
CA ASP A 103 0.75 22.26 8.70
C ASP A 103 0.12 20.90 9.03
N ALA A 104 -0.45 20.22 8.03
CA ALA A 104 -0.94 18.86 8.18
C ALA A 104 0.19 17.89 8.56
N LYS A 105 1.34 17.99 7.89
CA LYS A 105 2.55 17.21 8.20
C LYS A 105 3.05 17.42 9.63
N LYS A 106 3.09 18.66 10.11
CA LYS A 106 3.46 18.95 11.52
C LYS A 106 2.49 18.31 12.51
N ARG A 107 1.19 18.34 12.21
CA ARG A 107 0.18 17.67 13.05
C ARG A 107 0.37 16.16 13.03
N TYR A 108 0.55 15.58 11.85
CA TYR A 108 0.81 14.16 11.66
C TYR A 108 2.02 13.73 12.50
N ASP A 109 3.17 14.37 12.33
CA ASP A 109 4.42 14.01 13.03
C ASP A 109 4.26 14.11 14.56
N TYR A 110 3.51 15.11 15.05
CA TYR A 110 3.23 15.27 16.48
C TYR A 110 2.31 14.17 17.04
N VAL A 111 1.23 13.83 16.33
CA VAL A 111 0.25 12.85 16.78
C VAL A 111 0.82 11.43 16.65
N SER A 112 1.43 11.10 15.52
CA SER A 112 2.00 9.77 15.24
C SER A 112 3.10 9.42 16.25
N GLY A 113 3.94 10.38 16.64
CA GLY A 113 4.93 10.21 17.71
C GLY A 113 4.37 9.84 19.09
N ILE A 114 3.04 9.89 19.28
CA ILE A 114 2.33 9.46 20.49
C ILE A 114 1.53 8.17 20.24
N THR A 115 1.06 7.94 19.01
CA THR A 115 0.07 6.91 18.69
C THR A 115 0.61 5.76 17.83
N ASP A 116 1.86 5.79 17.39
CA ASP A 116 2.44 4.74 16.54
C ASP A 116 2.82 3.47 17.33
N ASP A 117 3.08 3.61 18.63
CA ASP A 117 3.43 2.46 19.48
C ASP A 117 2.18 1.61 19.80
N PRO A 118 2.28 0.26 19.71
CA PRO A 118 1.21 -0.64 20.13
C PRO A 118 0.84 -0.41 21.60
N GLY A 119 -0.35 0.13 21.85
CA GLY A 119 -0.79 0.56 23.17
C GLY A 119 -2.23 1.07 23.18
N PRO A 120 -2.72 1.55 24.34
CA PRO A 120 -4.11 1.97 24.51
C PRO A 120 -4.52 3.20 23.68
N PHE A 121 -3.55 3.89 23.07
CA PHE A 121 -3.74 5.06 22.22
C PHE A 121 -3.31 4.81 20.78
N PHE A 122 -3.10 3.56 20.39
CA PHE A 122 -2.68 3.20 19.04
C PHE A 122 -3.69 3.70 17.99
N GLN A 123 -3.19 4.28 16.90
CA GLN A 123 -4.01 4.77 15.78
C GLN A 123 -3.35 4.46 14.44
N TYR A 124 -4.14 4.03 13.47
CA TYR A 124 -3.71 3.99 12.07
C TYR A 124 -3.80 5.42 11.51
N SER A 125 -2.72 5.91 10.90
CA SER A 125 -2.59 7.32 10.49
C SER A 125 -2.28 7.41 9.00
N TYR A 126 -3.07 8.22 8.28
CA TYR A 126 -2.94 8.41 6.83
C TYR A 126 -2.93 9.89 6.48
N LEU A 127 -1.86 10.35 5.82
CA LEU A 127 -1.67 11.74 5.43
C LEU A 127 -1.65 11.86 3.90
N PHE A 128 -2.46 12.75 3.35
CA PHE A 128 -2.37 13.16 1.95
C PHE A 128 -2.49 14.68 1.85
N GLU A 129 -1.41 15.32 1.39
CA GLU A 129 -1.32 16.78 1.27
C GLU A 129 -1.81 17.48 2.55
N ASN A 130 -2.94 18.19 2.49
CA ASN A 130 -3.52 18.94 3.60
C ASN A 130 -4.61 18.18 4.37
N VAL A 131 -4.76 16.87 4.17
CA VAL A 131 -5.80 16.05 4.82
C VAL A 131 -5.16 14.93 5.63
N TYR A 132 -5.54 14.84 6.91
CA TYR A 132 -5.06 13.84 7.85
C TYR A 132 -6.23 12.98 8.35
N LEU A 133 -6.23 11.70 8.01
CA LEU A 133 -7.16 10.69 8.49
C LEU A 133 -6.50 9.84 9.57
N ARG A 134 -7.24 9.57 10.64
CA ARG A 134 -6.86 8.69 11.73
C ARG A 134 -7.96 7.69 12.02
N ILE A 135 -7.60 6.43 12.21
CA ILE A 135 -8.51 5.35 12.61
C ILE A 135 -8.07 4.81 13.96
N ASP A 136 -9.02 4.63 14.87
CA ASP A 136 -8.78 4.12 16.23
C ASP A 136 -8.23 2.68 16.19
N GLY A 137 -7.20 2.40 16.97
CA GLY A 137 -6.54 1.08 17.03
C GLY A 137 -7.40 -0.05 17.61
N LYS A 138 -8.61 0.24 18.10
CA LYS A 138 -9.62 -0.79 18.43
C LYS A 138 -10.22 -1.43 17.19
N LEU A 139 -10.17 -0.77 16.04
CA LEU A 139 -10.45 -1.41 14.76
C LEU A 139 -9.30 -2.33 14.39
N SER A 140 -9.62 -3.48 13.82
CA SER A 140 -8.59 -4.39 13.31
C SER A 140 -7.83 -3.75 12.12
N PRO A 141 -6.61 -4.23 11.80
CA PRO A 141 -5.88 -3.76 10.62
C PRO A 141 -6.71 -3.79 9.33
N GLU A 142 -7.48 -4.86 9.11
CA GLU A 142 -8.34 -5.00 7.92
C GLU A 142 -9.44 -3.93 7.89
N GLN A 143 -10.04 -3.61 9.03
CA GLN A 143 -11.09 -2.60 9.12
C GLN A 143 -10.55 -1.17 8.93
N ALA A 144 -9.31 -0.90 9.34
CA ALA A 144 -8.62 0.35 9.08
C ALA A 144 -8.19 0.47 7.61
N GLU A 145 -7.77 -0.63 7.00
CA GLU A 145 -7.42 -0.71 5.57
C GLU A 145 -8.61 -0.37 4.66
N ASP A 146 -9.85 -0.71 5.04
CA ASP A 146 -11.04 -0.27 4.31
C ASP A 146 -11.06 1.27 4.16
N TYR A 147 -10.80 1.99 5.25
CA TYR A 147 -10.77 3.46 5.25
C TYR A 147 -9.57 4.01 4.48
N GLU A 148 -8.41 3.37 4.60
CA GLU A 148 -7.22 3.72 3.83
C GLU A 148 -7.48 3.64 2.33
N ASN A 149 -8.12 2.56 1.88
CA ASN A 149 -8.46 2.34 0.46
C ASN A 149 -9.48 3.36 -0.04
N ALA A 150 -10.50 3.67 0.77
CA ALA A 150 -11.44 4.73 0.44
C ALA A 150 -10.75 6.10 0.38
N PHE A 151 -9.83 6.37 1.31
CA PHE A 151 -9.05 7.60 1.34
C PHE A 151 -8.14 7.71 0.11
N LYS A 152 -7.42 6.65 -0.27
CA LYS A 152 -6.62 6.55 -1.51
C LYS A 152 -7.47 6.75 -2.77
N THR A 153 -8.67 6.19 -2.80
CA THR A 153 -9.62 6.37 -3.92
C THR A 153 -9.98 7.85 -4.11
N LEU A 154 -10.21 8.60 -3.03
CA LEU A 154 -10.48 10.03 -3.09
C LEU A 154 -9.27 10.85 -3.60
N GLN A 155 -8.03 10.39 -3.35
CA GLN A 155 -6.82 11.07 -3.82
C GLN A 155 -6.79 11.17 -5.35
N VAL A 156 -7.30 10.16 -6.04
CA VAL A 156 -7.35 10.07 -7.52
C VAL A 156 -8.72 10.46 -8.09
N ASN A 157 -9.55 11.19 -7.33
CA ASN A 157 -10.91 11.61 -7.71
C ASN A 157 -11.86 10.44 -8.01
N GLY A 158 -11.57 9.26 -7.46
CA GLY A 158 -12.46 8.11 -7.50
C GLY A 158 -13.62 8.25 -6.52
N ARG A 159 -14.60 7.36 -6.64
CA ARG A 159 -15.69 7.25 -5.67
C ARG A 159 -15.45 6.00 -4.83
N PRO A 160 -15.24 6.13 -3.51
CA PRO A 160 -15.07 4.97 -2.65
C PRO A 160 -16.33 4.10 -2.66
N GLN A 161 -16.16 2.81 -2.41
CA GLN A 161 -17.24 1.84 -2.21
C GLN A 161 -16.86 0.97 -1.02
N TYR A 162 -17.75 0.86 -0.05
CA TYR A 162 -17.60 -0.09 1.04
C TYR A 162 -18.05 -1.46 0.58
N THR A 163 -17.16 -2.42 0.67
CA THR A 163 -17.41 -3.80 0.27
C THR A 163 -17.73 -4.69 1.46
N GLY A 164 -17.42 -4.28 2.69
CA GLY A 164 -17.58 -5.11 3.89
C GLY A 164 -16.88 -6.46 3.79
N GLU A 165 -17.18 -7.37 4.73
CA GLU A 165 -16.65 -8.75 4.68
C GLU A 165 -17.28 -9.58 3.55
N GLU A 166 -18.52 -9.30 3.13
CA GLU A 166 -19.26 -10.07 2.11
C GLU A 166 -19.00 -9.60 0.66
N GLY A 167 -18.37 -8.46 0.46
CA GLY A 167 -18.05 -7.90 -0.86
C GLY A 167 -16.56 -7.78 -1.14
N LYS A 168 -15.68 -8.45 -0.37
CA LYS A 168 -14.22 -8.54 -0.59
C LYS A 168 -13.91 -9.07 -2.01
N THR A 169 -14.05 -8.20 -2.99
CA THR A 169 -13.23 -8.18 -4.19
C THR A 169 -12.00 -7.39 -3.78
N ASP A 170 -11.01 -8.15 -3.34
CA ASP A 170 -9.57 -7.86 -3.38
C ASP A 170 -9.29 -6.63 -4.25
N SER A 171 -8.69 -5.60 -3.65
CA SER A 171 -8.17 -4.45 -4.39
C SER A 171 -7.33 -4.99 -5.56
N THR A 172 -7.80 -4.66 -6.75
CA THR A 172 -7.48 -5.33 -8.01
C THR A 172 -5.97 -5.38 -8.31
N GLU A 173 -5.34 -6.49 -7.94
CA GLU A 173 -4.26 -7.17 -8.70
C GLU A 173 -4.31 -8.72 -8.50
N SER A 174 -5.42 -9.30 -7.99
CA SER A 174 -5.50 -10.78 -7.78
C SER A 174 -6.41 -11.56 -8.73
N SER A 175 -7.16 -10.92 -9.65
CA SER A 175 -7.97 -11.69 -10.63
C SER A 175 -7.11 -12.39 -11.69
N LYS A 176 -5.90 -11.89 -11.90
CA LYS A 176 -4.95 -12.49 -12.83
C LYS A 176 -4.24 -13.64 -12.14
N VAL A 177 -4.40 -14.82 -12.72
CA VAL A 177 -3.58 -15.98 -12.39
C VAL A 177 -2.42 -16.01 -13.36
N TYR A 178 -1.20 -15.93 -12.83
CA TYR A 178 0.03 -15.87 -13.61
C TYR A 178 0.51 -17.28 -13.95
N GLY A 179 1.08 -17.44 -15.14
CA GLY A 179 1.70 -18.69 -15.58
C GLY A 179 3.20 -18.78 -15.28
N LEU A 180 3.78 -19.93 -15.58
CA LEU A 180 5.23 -20.12 -15.60
C LEU A 180 5.89 -19.14 -16.58
N GLY A 181 6.95 -18.44 -16.14
CA GLY A 181 7.67 -17.45 -16.94
C GLY A 181 6.95 -16.12 -17.13
N GLU A 182 5.73 -15.97 -16.59
CA GLU A 182 4.99 -14.71 -16.63
C GLU A 182 5.33 -13.84 -15.43
N PRO A 183 5.79 -12.59 -15.62
CA PRO A 183 6.11 -11.71 -14.51
C PRO A 183 4.85 -11.11 -13.88
N TRP A 184 4.77 -11.15 -12.56
CA TRP A 184 3.92 -10.28 -11.76
C TRP A 184 4.72 -9.01 -11.43
N THR A 185 4.22 -7.85 -11.82
CA THR A 185 4.94 -6.57 -11.69
C THR A 185 4.05 -5.53 -11.06
N ILE A 186 4.52 -4.95 -9.96
CA ILE A 186 3.95 -3.74 -9.36
C ILE A 186 4.76 -2.56 -9.89
N ASP A 187 4.12 -1.74 -10.72
CA ASP A 187 4.78 -0.64 -11.43
C ASP A 187 5.53 0.28 -10.45
N GLY A 188 6.82 0.49 -10.72
CA GLY A 188 7.68 1.33 -9.89
C GLY A 188 8.15 0.70 -8.58
N SER A 189 7.69 -0.50 -8.20
CA SER A 189 8.07 -1.15 -6.93
C SER A 189 8.89 -2.43 -7.15
N PHE A 190 8.30 -3.51 -7.67
CA PHE A 190 9.02 -4.78 -7.85
C PHE A 190 8.42 -5.67 -8.94
N SER A 191 9.17 -6.72 -9.32
CA SER A 191 8.71 -7.78 -10.22
C SER A 191 9.09 -9.16 -9.70
N VAL A 192 8.22 -10.17 -9.88
CA VAL A 192 8.44 -11.57 -9.49
C VAL A 192 8.06 -12.50 -10.65
N VAL A 193 8.89 -13.49 -10.95
CA VAL A 193 8.60 -14.51 -11.96
C VAL A 193 9.08 -15.90 -11.52
N PHE A 194 8.27 -16.92 -11.79
CA PHE A 194 8.64 -18.32 -11.57
C PHE A 194 9.21 -18.93 -12.85
N ASN A 195 10.38 -19.56 -12.70
CA ASN A 195 11.12 -20.18 -13.79
C ASN A 195 10.85 -21.69 -13.88
N SER A 196 10.63 -22.36 -12.74
CA SER A 196 10.28 -23.79 -12.71
C SER A 196 9.57 -24.21 -11.41
N ALA A 197 8.84 -25.32 -11.50
CA ALA A 197 8.35 -26.12 -10.38
C ALA A 197 8.70 -27.58 -10.68
N ILE A 198 9.69 -28.15 -10.00
CA ILE A 198 10.26 -29.46 -10.33
C ILE A 198 9.96 -30.44 -9.19
N ASN A 199 9.39 -31.60 -9.53
CA ASN A 199 9.27 -32.70 -8.59
C ASN A 199 10.65 -33.30 -8.28
N THR A 200 10.96 -33.50 -6.99
CA THR A 200 12.24 -34.09 -6.56
C THR A 200 12.05 -35.40 -5.79
N THR A 201 13.04 -36.28 -5.90
CA THR A 201 13.18 -37.48 -5.06
C THR A 201 13.93 -37.21 -3.76
N GLU A 202 14.53 -36.02 -3.61
CA GLU A 202 15.23 -35.63 -2.37
C GLU A 202 14.25 -35.51 -1.20
N ARG A 203 14.69 -35.90 -0.02
CA ARG A 203 13.89 -35.89 1.21
C ARG A 203 14.72 -35.35 2.37
N SER A 204 14.03 -34.71 3.29
CA SER A 204 14.60 -34.14 4.50
C SER A 204 14.51 -35.15 5.63
N GLU A 205 15.54 -35.27 6.45
CA GLU A 205 15.45 -35.98 7.73
C GLU A 205 14.70 -35.16 8.80
N TYR A 206 14.56 -33.85 8.59
CA TYR A 206 13.94 -32.90 9.53
C TYR A 206 12.49 -32.56 9.17
N SER A 207 12.07 -32.84 7.94
CA SER A 207 10.70 -32.57 7.47
C SER A 207 9.90 -33.88 7.44
N GLY A 208 8.60 -33.82 7.74
CA GLY A 208 7.73 -35.00 7.72
C GLY A 208 7.69 -35.68 6.34
N ASP A 209 7.29 -36.96 6.31
CA ASP A 209 7.14 -37.69 5.05
C ASP A 209 6.05 -37.05 4.17
N LYS A 210 6.32 -36.96 2.87
CA LYS A 210 5.47 -36.28 1.88
C LYS A 210 5.35 -37.08 0.60
N PRO A 211 4.13 -37.29 0.07
CA PRO A 211 3.91 -38.01 -1.18
C PRO A 211 4.61 -37.35 -2.38
N GLN A 212 4.77 -36.03 -2.35
CA GLN A 212 5.46 -35.27 -3.39
C GLN A 212 6.21 -34.10 -2.76
N VAL A 213 7.41 -33.81 -3.24
CA VAL A 213 8.18 -32.61 -2.87
C VAL A 213 8.49 -31.87 -4.16
N VAL A 214 8.16 -30.58 -4.20
CA VAL A 214 8.36 -29.72 -5.37
C VAL A 214 9.31 -28.60 -5.01
N ILE A 215 10.34 -28.41 -5.83
CA ILE A 215 11.28 -27.28 -5.75
C ILE A 215 10.82 -26.21 -6.73
N LEU A 216 10.48 -25.03 -6.22
CA LEU A 216 10.22 -23.85 -7.03
C LEU A 216 11.53 -23.12 -7.29
N THR A 217 11.77 -22.70 -8.54
CA THR A 217 12.84 -21.76 -8.87
C THR A 217 12.22 -20.46 -9.38
N TYR A 218 12.62 -19.32 -8.82
CA TYR A 218 12.06 -18.02 -9.14
C TYR A 218 13.10 -16.91 -9.03
N GLU A 219 12.76 -15.76 -9.57
CA GLU A 219 13.56 -14.55 -9.49
C GLU A 219 12.68 -13.33 -9.23
N TYR A 220 13.30 -12.30 -8.67
CA TYR A 220 12.63 -11.03 -8.44
C TYR A 220 13.57 -9.86 -8.67
N GLU A 221 12.99 -8.74 -9.06
CA GLU A 221 13.64 -7.45 -9.29
C GLU A 221 13.09 -6.42 -8.32
N ASN A 222 13.99 -5.74 -7.61
CA ASN A 222 13.62 -4.53 -6.87
C ASN A 222 13.71 -3.34 -7.83
N ILE A 223 12.56 -2.80 -8.25
CA ILE A 223 12.49 -1.67 -9.17
C ILE A 223 12.58 -0.35 -8.40
N GLY A 224 11.91 -0.25 -7.26
CA GLY A 224 11.82 0.94 -6.41
C GLY A 224 11.21 0.68 -5.03
N PHE A 225 11.18 -0.58 -4.58
CA PHE A 225 10.72 -0.94 -3.25
C PHE A 225 11.69 -0.40 -2.19
N GLU A 226 11.21 0.52 -1.35
CA GLU A 226 11.95 1.13 -0.25
C GLU A 226 11.33 0.72 1.09
N LYS A 227 12.02 -0.16 1.84
CA LYS A 227 11.62 -0.54 3.20
C LYS A 227 12.71 -0.20 4.20
N GLY A 228 12.64 0.98 4.80
CA GLY A 228 13.51 1.40 5.90
C GLY A 228 14.99 1.03 5.70
N THR A 229 15.54 0.15 6.55
CA THR A 229 16.94 -0.32 6.50
C THR A 229 17.14 -1.70 5.88
N SER A 230 16.08 -2.34 5.36
CA SER A 230 16.13 -3.73 4.86
C SER A 230 15.80 -3.80 3.38
N ASP A 231 16.74 -4.35 2.59
CA ASP A 231 16.59 -4.56 1.15
C ASP A 231 15.48 -5.59 0.82
N PHE A 232 14.83 -5.42 -0.34
CA PHE A 232 13.72 -6.24 -0.82
C PHE A 232 14.06 -7.74 -0.95
N SER A 233 13.18 -8.62 -0.47
CA SER A 233 13.27 -10.06 -0.73
C SER A 233 11.88 -10.69 -0.77
N VAL A 234 11.70 -11.72 -1.60
CA VAL A 234 10.46 -12.48 -1.69
C VAL A 234 10.64 -13.79 -0.96
N THR A 235 9.99 -13.93 0.20
CA THR A 235 10.11 -15.10 1.08
C THR A 235 8.76 -15.64 1.57
N ASN A 236 7.70 -14.84 1.51
CA ASN A 236 6.35 -15.26 1.89
C ASN A 236 5.65 -15.91 0.68
N LEU A 237 5.84 -17.22 0.57
CA LEU A 237 5.28 -18.06 -0.49
C LEU A 237 4.51 -19.23 0.14
N THR A 238 3.40 -19.61 -0.47
CA THR A 238 2.68 -20.85 -0.14
C THR A 238 2.44 -21.67 -1.40
N ALA A 239 2.45 -22.99 -1.27
CA ALA A 239 2.07 -23.90 -2.34
C ALA A 239 0.81 -24.68 -1.96
N ILE A 240 -0.13 -24.78 -2.88
CA ILE A 240 -1.40 -25.48 -2.73
C ILE A 240 -1.47 -26.55 -3.81
N ASP A 241 -1.75 -27.78 -3.40
CA ASP A 241 -1.83 -28.92 -4.31
C ASP A 241 -3.14 -28.95 -5.12
N SER A 242 -3.24 -29.87 -6.08
CA SER A 242 -4.39 -30.00 -6.98
C SER A 242 -5.72 -30.30 -6.27
N ASN A 243 -5.67 -30.84 -5.04
CA ASN A 243 -6.84 -31.08 -4.19
C ASN A 243 -7.17 -29.88 -3.29
N LYS A 244 -6.53 -28.73 -3.52
CA LYS A 244 -6.66 -27.49 -2.75
C LYS A 244 -6.19 -27.63 -1.30
N VAL A 245 -5.26 -28.54 -1.03
CA VAL A 245 -4.65 -28.70 0.29
C VAL A 245 -3.33 -27.93 0.32
N LEU A 246 -3.15 -27.15 1.39
CA LEU A 246 -1.92 -26.40 1.64
C LEU A 246 -0.74 -27.37 1.82
N GLY A 247 0.34 -27.14 1.10
CA GLY A 247 1.61 -27.83 1.25
C GLY A 247 2.45 -27.21 2.37
N ASP A 248 3.35 -28.01 2.94
CA ASP A 248 4.23 -27.56 4.00
C ASP A 248 5.57 -27.06 3.44
N SER A 249 6.16 -26.04 4.05
CA SER A 249 7.55 -25.69 3.81
C SER A 249 8.45 -26.92 4.04
N TYR A 250 9.34 -27.19 3.10
CA TYR A 250 10.16 -28.40 3.11
C TYR A 250 11.64 -28.04 3.02
N SER A 251 12.45 -28.49 3.98
CA SER A 251 13.87 -28.11 4.04
C SER A 251 14.74 -29.14 3.31
N LEU A 252 15.44 -28.70 2.25
CA LEU A 252 16.45 -29.49 1.54
C LEU A 252 17.83 -28.83 1.68
N PRO A 253 18.93 -29.61 1.71
CA PRO A 253 20.27 -29.11 2.04
C PRO A 253 20.84 -28.15 0.99
N ASP A 254 20.56 -28.37 -0.30
CA ASP A 254 21.23 -27.67 -1.41
C ASP A 254 20.34 -26.62 -2.10
N LEU A 255 19.36 -26.04 -1.40
CA LEU A 255 18.53 -24.96 -1.95
C LEU A 255 19.29 -23.64 -2.03
N LYS A 256 19.17 -22.95 -3.17
CA LYS A 256 19.64 -21.58 -3.32
C LYS A 256 18.67 -20.58 -2.70
N TYR A 257 18.86 -20.24 -1.42
CA TYR A 257 17.96 -19.35 -0.70
C TYR A 257 17.88 -17.91 -1.26
N PRO A 258 16.72 -17.25 -1.13
CA PRO A 258 16.53 -15.84 -1.47
C PRO A 258 17.54 -14.92 -0.79
N LYS A 259 17.93 -13.86 -1.50
CA LYS A 259 18.85 -12.82 -1.02
C LYS A 259 18.23 -11.45 -1.15
N SER A 260 18.52 -10.56 -0.21
CA SER A 260 18.18 -9.15 -0.35
C SER A 260 18.63 -8.56 -1.69
N ALA A 261 17.72 -7.82 -2.32
CA ALA A 261 17.92 -7.10 -3.57
C ALA A 261 17.78 -5.58 -3.28
N PRO A 262 18.89 -4.82 -3.28
CA PRO A 262 18.85 -3.37 -3.31
C PRO A 262 18.03 -2.85 -4.50
N VAL A 263 17.51 -1.62 -4.39
CA VAL A 263 16.79 -0.95 -5.49
C VAL A 263 17.64 -0.93 -6.76
N GLY A 264 17.02 -1.31 -7.89
CA GLY A 264 17.66 -1.43 -9.19
C GLY A 264 18.40 -2.75 -9.42
N THR A 265 18.23 -3.76 -8.55
CA THR A 265 18.92 -5.07 -8.66
C THR A 265 17.96 -6.25 -8.75
N LYS A 266 18.50 -7.39 -9.22
CA LYS A 266 17.79 -8.67 -9.33
C LYS A 266 18.38 -9.73 -8.43
N SER A 267 17.52 -10.56 -7.86
CA SER A 267 17.90 -11.82 -7.23
C SER A 267 17.41 -12.98 -8.10
N VAL A 268 18.34 -13.77 -8.65
CA VAL A 268 18.05 -14.78 -9.69
C VAL A 268 18.27 -16.21 -9.21
N GLY A 269 17.42 -17.13 -9.67
CA GLY A 269 17.54 -18.57 -9.39
C GLY A 269 17.35 -18.92 -7.91
N ASN A 270 16.51 -18.16 -7.20
CA ASN A 270 16.15 -18.47 -5.83
C ASN A 270 15.30 -19.74 -5.80
N GLN A 271 15.46 -20.53 -4.75
CA GLN A 271 14.79 -21.81 -4.60
C GLN A 271 14.10 -21.92 -3.24
N VAL A 272 12.93 -22.55 -3.26
CA VAL A 272 12.17 -22.96 -2.08
C VAL A 272 11.54 -24.31 -2.38
N ALA A 273 11.45 -25.20 -1.39
CA ALA A 273 10.80 -26.49 -1.55
C ALA A 273 9.53 -26.57 -0.70
N PHE A 274 8.51 -27.22 -1.27
CA PHE A 274 7.24 -27.50 -0.60
C PHE A 274 6.93 -29.00 -0.66
N GLY A 275 6.52 -29.54 0.48
CA GLY A 275 6.03 -30.89 0.63
C GLY A 275 4.52 -30.91 0.47
N LEU A 276 4.04 -31.48 -0.63
CA LEU A 276 2.62 -31.53 -0.95
C LEU A 276 1.94 -32.72 -0.27
N ASN A 277 0.66 -32.57 0.05
CA ASN A 277 -0.13 -33.62 0.67
C ASN A 277 -0.82 -34.54 -0.36
N ASN A 278 -0.86 -34.11 -1.62
CA ASN A 278 -1.38 -34.88 -2.75
C ASN A 278 -0.47 -34.74 -3.97
N VAL A 279 -0.24 -35.84 -4.69
CA VAL A 279 0.49 -35.82 -5.96
C VAL A 279 -0.26 -34.95 -6.96
N SER A 280 0.43 -33.98 -7.55
CA SER A 280 -0.14 -32.93 -8.39
C SER A 280 0.73 -32.70 -9.63
N SER A 281 0.08 -32.58 -10.79
CA SER A 281 0.71 -32.18 -12.06
C SER A 281 0.72 -30.66 -12.26
N GLU A 282 -0.06 -29.92 -11.47
CA GLU A 282 -0.10 -28.47 -11.40
C GLU A 282 -0.33 -28.08 -9.94
N ILE A 283 0.33 -27.01 -9.50
CA ILE A 283 0.14 -26.42 -8.17
C ILE A 283 -0.22 -24.95 -8.28
N THR A 284 -0.89 -24.44 -7.24
CA THR A 284 -1.13 -23.01 -7.08
C THR A 284 -0.11 -22.46 -6.09
N VAL A 285 0.59 -21.39 -6.45
CA VAL A 285 1.55 -20.71 -5.58
C VAL A 285 1.05 -19.30 -5.30
N ASN A 286 0.86 -18.97 -4.03
CA ASN A 286 0.54 -17.60 -3.63
C ASN A 286 1.80 -16.91 -3.14
N VAL A 287 1.98 -15.67 -3.58
CA VAL A 287 3.06 -14.79 -3.16
C VAL A 287 2.45 -13.60 -2.44
N GLU A 288 3.03 -13.22 -1.31
CA GLU A 288 2.64 -12.01 -0.58
C GLU A 288 3.87 -11.15 -0.31
N VAL A 289 3.75 -9.86 -0.63
CA VAL A 289 4.79 -8.86 -0.40
C VAL A 289 4.18 -7.70 0.37
N TYR A 290 4.71 -7.43 1.57
CA TYR A 290 4.29 -6.30 2.38
C TYR A 290 5.15 -5.06 2.07
N GLU A 291 4.51 -3.97 1.69
CA GLU A 291 5.12 -2.67 1.41
C GLU A 291 4.59 -1.60 2.37
N ASP A 292 5.50 -0.92 3.08
CA ASP A 292 5.13 0.12 4.06
C ASP A 292 4.34 1.25 3.36
N GLY A 293 3.15 1.57 3.88
CA GLY A 293 2.28 2.62 3.32
C GLY A 293 1.47 2.22 2.07
N SER A 294 1.83 1.13 1.40
CA SER A 294 1.08 0.58 0.25
C SER A 294 0.22 -0.63 0.62
N GLY A 295 0.56 -1.35 1.70
CA GLY A 295 -0.16 -2.53 2.17
C GLY A 295 0.42 -3.85 1.65
N ASN A 296 -0.37 -4.92 1.71
CA ASN A 296 0.02 -6.24 1.21
C ASN A 296 -0.30 -6.38 -0.29
N HIS A 297 0.71 -6.64 -1.10
CA HIS A 297 0.58 -7.06 -2.49
C HIS A 297 0.49 -8.57 -2.56
N LYS A 298 -0.49 -9.11 -3.30
CA LYS A 298 -0.70 -10.56 -3.43
C LYS A 298 -0.81 -10.96 -4.90
N ALA A 299 -0.22 -12.10 -5.23
CA ALA A 299 -0.39 -12.72 -6.54
C ALA A 299 -0.55 -14.24 -6.44
N THR A 300 -1.28 -14.78 -7.42
CA THR A 300 -1.51 -16.22 -7.56
C THR A 300 -0.89 -16.73 -8.85
N PHE A 301 -0.05 -17.76 -8.77
CA PHE A 301 0.56 -18.43 -9.90
C PHE A 301 0.03 -19.85 -10.04
N LYS A 302 -0.23 -20.28 -11.27
CA LYS A 302 -0.46 -21.70 -11.58
C LYS A 302 0.75 -22.26 -12.31
N LEU A 303 1.43 -23.20 -11.66
CA LEU A 303 2.69 -23.74 -12.13
C LEU A 303 2.53 -25.23 -12.45
N PRO A 304 2.79 -25.66 -13.69
CA PRO A 304 2.87 -27.08 -14.00
C PRO A 304 4.08 -27.69 -13.28
N VAL A 305 3.89 -28.84 -12.65
CA VAL A 305 4.98 -29.58 -12.02
C VAL A 305 5.66 -30.44 -13.08
N GLN A 306 6.97 -30.25 -13.22
CA GLN A 306 7.84 -30.92 -14.19
C GLN A 306 8.60 -32.09 -13.55
#